data_AF-A0A5U1JK91-F1
#
_entry.id   AF-A0A5U1JK91-F1
#
_cell.length_a   1.000
_cell.length_b   1.000
_cell.length_c   1.000
_cell.angle_alpha   90.00
_cell.angle_beta   90.00
_cell.angle_gamma   90.00
#
_symmetry.space_group_name_H-M   'P 1'
#
loop_
_entity.id
_entity.type
_entity.pdbx_description
1 polymer ?
#
loop_
_entity_poly.entity_id
_entity_poly.type
_entity_poly.pdbx_seq_one_letter_code
_entity_poly.pdbx_strand_id
1 'polypeptide(L)'
;MTQTAVIPDYLKPAMERLETARSAHLANASRMDETTTVISQVQTQKNELEQENGNDSGAWRAAFRAGGAVITDELKQRHLARVARRELAQECDSMNEVLSFELDRLKGACDRTARAYRQAHHGVLSQYAEHELDAALRESCGALIRAMKLNILVLNNPLANTTGNQGYIEPEQAVMQQVKAWLEQAVKG
;
A
#
# COMPACT_ATOMS: atom_id res chain seq x y z
N MET A 1 23.28 11.68 19.52
CA MET A 1 22.02 12.39 19.85
C MET A 1 21.11 12.25 18.64
N THR A 2 20.10 11.38 18.70
CA THR A 2 19.05 11.35 17.68
C THR A 2 18.21 12.60 17.88
N GLN A 3 18.43 13.60 17.03
CA GLN A 3 17.61 14.79 16.99
C GLN A 3 16.21 14.34 16.60
N THR A 4 15.29 14.30 17.56
CA THR A 4 13.86 14.10 17.27
C THR A 4 13.45 15.26 16.39
N ALA A 5 13.34 15.05 15.08
CA ALA A 5 12.91 16.08 14.16
C ALA A 5 11.52 16.56 14.60
N VAL A 6 11.45 17.81 15.07
CA VAL A 6 10.19 18.40 15.48
C VAL A 6 9.38 18.62 14.21
N ILE A 7 8.26 17.90 14.10
CA ILE A 7 7.33 18.06 12.98
C ILE A 7 6.79 19.50 13.02
N PRO A 8 6.95 20.29 11.95
CA PRO A 8 6.39 21.63 11.88
C PRO A 8 4.89 21.65 12.14
N ASP A 9 4.41 22.70 12.82
CA ASP A 9 3.00 22.81 13.21
C ASP A 9 2.03 22.72 12.02
N TYR A 10 2.43 23.29 10.87
CA TYR A 10 1.62 23.27 9.66
C TYR A 10 1.44 21.85 9.06
N LEU A 11 2.33 20.90 9.37
CA LEU A 11 2.22 19.52 8.91
C LEU A 11 1.47 18.59 9.86
N LYS A 12 1.24 19.00 11.11
CA LYS A 12 0.61 18.13 12.13
C LYS A 12 -0.70 17.48 11.65
N PRO A 13 -1.65 18.21 11.04
CA PRO A 13 -2.89 17.59 10.56
C PRO A 13 -2.66 16.56 9.43
N ALA A 14 -1.67 16.77 8.58
CA ALA A 14 -1.34 15.84 7.50
C ALA A 14 -0.66 14.57 8.05
N MET A 15 0.20 14.73 9.06
CA MET A 15 0.85 13.63 9.77
C MET A 15 -0.17 12.77 10.55
N GLU A 16 -1.15 13.37 11.21
CA GLU A 16 -2.23 12.64 11.88
C GLU A 16 -3.04 11.78 10.90
N ARG A 17 -3.36 12.34 9.72
CA ARG A 17 -4.03 11.58 8.64
C ARG A 17 -3.17 10.42 8.13
N LEU A 18 -1.86 10.65 7.98
CA LEU A 18 -0.92 9.61 7.56
C LEU A 18 -0.89 8.45 8.56
N GLU A 19 -0.74 8.73 9.85
CA GLU A 19 -0.69 7.70 10.89
C GLU A 19 -2.03 6.97 11.05
N THR A 20 -3.15 7.69 10.90
CA THR A 20 -4.48 7.07 10.87
C THR A 20 -4.62 6.10 9.70
N ALA A 21 -4.23 6.51 8.49
CA ALA A 21 -4.28 5.67 7.30
C ALA A 21 -3.32 4.47 7.39
N ARG A 22 -2.13 4.68 7.97
CA ARG A 22 -1.15 3.62 8.24
C ARG A 22 -1.71 2.57 9.18
N SER A 23 -2.28 3.00 10.30
CA SER A 23 -2.86 2.12 11.32
C SER A 23 -4.01 1.28 10.73
N ALA A 24 -4.89 1.92 9.94
CA ALA A 24 -5.98 1.23 9.26
C ALA A 24 -5.48 0.20 8.23
N HIS A 25 -4.41 0.51 7.50
CA HIS A 25 -3.81 -0.41 6.54
C HIS A 25 -3.17 -1.61 7.24
N LEU A 26 -2.37 -1.39 8.28
CA LEU A 26 -1.72 -2.44 9.07
C LEU A 26 -2.75 -3.37 9.73
N ALA A 27 -3.85 -2.81 10.25
CA ALA A 27 -4.93 -3.62 10.82
C ALA A 27 -5.59 -4.55 9.78
N ASN A 28 -5.80 -4.07 8.54
CA ASN A 28 -6.33 -4.93 7.48
C ASN A 28 -5.32 -5.99 7.02
N ALA A 29 -4.04 -5.63 6.93
CA ALA A 29 -2.98 -6.57 6.57
C ALA A 29 -2.87 -7.71 7.61
N SER A 30 -2.87 -7.38 8.91
CA SER A 30 -2.85 -8.39 9.99
C SER A 30 -4.01 -9.36 9.86
N ARG A 31 -5.22 -8.86 9.65
CA ARG A 31 -6.42 -9.71 9.49
C ARG A 31 -6.31 -10.63 8.27
N MET A 32 -5.72 -10.16 7.16
CA MET A 32 -5.48 -11.01 5.99
C MET A 32 -4.49 -12.14 6.31
N ASP A 33 -3.41 -11.84 7.01
CA ASP A 33 -2.40 -12.82 7.40
C ASP A 33 -2.99 -13.86 8.36
N GLU A 34 -3.80 -13.41 9.32
CA GLU A 34 -4.56 -14.26 10.24
C GLU A 34 -5.51 -15.20 9.47
N THR A 35 -6.36 -14.68 8.58
CA THR A 35 -7.28 -15.51 7.77
C THR A 35 -6.51 -16.49 6.88
N THR A 36 -5.40 -16.08 6.29
CA THR A 36 -4.54 -16.96 5.47
C THR A 36 -3.96 -18.11 6.31
N THR A 37 -3.56 -17.81 7.55
CA THR A 37 -3.08 -18.82 8.50
C THR A 37 -4.19 -19.81 8.86
N VAL A 38 -5.41 -19.33 9.15
CA VAL A 38 -6.56 -20.19 9.46
C VAL A 38 -6.92 -21.08 8.26
N ILE A 39 -6.90 -20.55 7.03
CA ILE A 39 -7.10 -21.35 5.80
C ILE A 39 -6.10 -22.50 5.73
N SER A 40 -4.81 -22.23 5.97
CA SER A 40 -3.77 -23.26 5.96
C SER A 40 -4.00 -24.33 7.04
N GLN A 41 -4.45 -23.93 8.23
CA GLN A 41 -4.79 -24.86 9.31
C GLN A 41 -5.98 -25.75 8.95
N VAL A 42 -7.06 -25.17 8.40
CA VAL A 42 -8.24 -25.92 7.96
C VAL A 42 -7.89 -26.93 6.87
N GLN A 43 -7.05 -26.54 5.90
CA GLN A 43 -6.56 -27.45 4.85
C GLN A 43 -5.72 -28.59 5.43
N THR A 44 -4.87 -28.30 6.42
CA THR A 44 -4.07 -29.33 7.11
C THR A 44 -4.98 -30.31 7.85
N GLN A 45 -5.95 -29.81 8.63
CA GLN A 45 -6.91 -30.62 9.38
C GLN A 45 -7.74 -31.53 8.45
N LYS A 46 -8.16 -30.99 7.30
CA LYS A 46 -8.87 -31.78 6.28
C LYS A 46 -8.00 -32.94 5.78
N ASN A 47 -6.75 -32.67 5.41
CA ASN A 47 -5.84 -33.69 4.90
C ASN A 47 -5.60 -34.81 5.91
N GLU A 48 -5.48 -34.48 7.20
CA GLU A 48 -5.37 -35.47 8.28
C GLU A 48 -6.61 -36.36 8.37
N LEU A 49 -7.81 -35.77 8.37
CA LEU A 49 -9.08 -36.50 8.40
C LEU A 49 -9.23 -37.43 7.18
N GLU A 50 -8.85 -36.98 5.99
CA GLU A 50 -8.90 -37.77 4.76
C GLU A 50 -7.89 -38.91 4.76
N GLN A 51 -6.67 -38.68 5.26
CA GLN A 51 -5.64 -39.71 5.39
C GLN A 51 -6.09 -40.82 6.35
N GLU A 52 -6.62 -40.47 7.52
CA GLU A 52 -7.18 -41.44 8.47
C GLU A 52 -8.34 -42.24 7.88
N ASN A 53 -9.25 -41.56 7.18
CA ASN A 53 -10.41 -42.17 6.53
C ASN A 53 -10.00 -43.14 5.41
N GLY A 54 -9.01 -42.78 4.59
CA GLY A 54 -8.48 -43.59 3.50
C GLY A 54 -7.89 -44.91 3.99
N ASN A 55 -7.09 -44.87 5.06
CA ASN A 55 -6.47 -46.05 5.66
C ASN A 55 -7.51 -47.04 6.23
N ASP A 56 -8.59 -46.54 6.83
CA ASP A 56 -9.60 -47.38 7.49
C ASP A 56 -10.64 -47.97 6.50
N SER A 57 -10.90 -47.29 5.37
CA SER A 57 -11.92 -47.71 4.39
C SER A 57 -11.65 -49.08 3.76
N GLY A 58 -10.39 -49.34 3.37
CA GLY A 58 -9.98 -50.63 2.80
C GLY A 58 -10.02 -51.76 3.82
N ALA A 59 -9.48 -51.51 5.01
CA ALA A 59 -9.44 -52.46 6.12
C ALA A 59 -10.85 -52.85 6.59
N TRP A 60 -11.75 -51.86 6.73
CA TRP A 60 -13.13 -52.10 7.12
C TRP A 60 -13.87 -53.00 6.12
N ARG A 61 -13.77 -52.70 4.82
CA ARG A 61 -14.43 -53.50 3.77
C ARG A 61 -13.88 -54.92 3.69
N ALA A 62 -12.59 -55.11 3.95
CA ALA A 62 -11.97 -56.43 4.00
C ALA A 62 -12.49 -57.24 5.20
N ALA A 63 -12.54 -56.63 6.40
CA ALA A 63 -13.06 -57.26 7.60
C ALA A 63 -14.56 -57.63 7.47
N PHE A 64 -15.37 -56.75 6.89
CA PHE A 64 -16.79 -57.02 6.63
C PHE A 64 -17.00 -58.24 5.70
N ARG A 65 -16.20 -58.33 4.63
CA ARG A 65 -16.24 -59.47 3.70
C ARG A 65 -15.76 -60.76 4.35
N ALA A 66 -14.65 -60.70 5.10
CA ALA A 66 -14.10 -61.85 5.80
C ALA A 66 -15.08 -62.38 6.88
N GLY A 67 -15.81 -61.50 7.54
CA GLY A 67 -16.85 -61.84 8.53
C GLY A 67 -18.19 -62.29 7.93
N GLY A 68 -18.28 -62.55 6.62
CA GLY A 68 -19.51 -63.06 6.00
C GLY A 68 -20.67 -62.08 6.01
N ALA A 69 -20.40 -60.77 5.91
CA ALA A 69 -21.38 -59.69 5.98
C ALA A 69 -22.15 -59.55 7.31
N VAL A 70 -21.63 -60.14 8.40
CA VAL A 70 -22.14 -59.92 9.76
C VAL A 70 -21.60 -58.59 10.29
N ILE A 71 -22.49 -57.72 10.78
CA ILE A 71 -22.13 -56.44 11.40
C ILE A 71 -21.93 -56.68 12.90
N THR A 72 -20.67 -56.79 13.33
CA THR A 72 -20.32 -56.79 14.75
C THR A 72 -20.34 -55.38 15.31
N ASP A 73 -20.37 -55.24 16.64
CA ASP A 73 -20.33 -53.93 17.29
C ASP A 73 -19.04 -53.18 16.97
N GLU A 74 -17.88 -53.85 16.91
CA GLU A 74 -16.60 -53.23 16.54
C GLU A 74 -16.64 -52.69 15.11
N LEU A 75 -17.21 -53.47 14.19
CA LEU A 75 -17.34 -53.08 12.79
C LEU A 75 -18.31 -51.90 12.64
N LYS A 76 -19.41 -51.89 13.40
CA LYS A 76 -20.34 -50.77 13.47
C LYS A 76 -19.66 -49.51 13.99
N GLN A 77 -18.90 -49.59 15.09
CA GLN A 77 -18.19 -48.44 15.67
C GLN A 77 -17.16 -47.87 14.71
N ARG A 78 -16.36 -48.72 14.06
CA ARG A 78 -15.42 -48.27 13.02
C ARG A 78 -16.13 -47.56 11.86
N HIS A 79 -17.26 -48.11 11.41
CA HIS A 79 -18.04 -47.47 10.36
C HIS A 79 -18.55 -46.08 10.77
N LEU A 80 -19.09 -45.95 11.98
CA LEU A 80 -19.57 -44.68 12.53
C LEU A 80 -18.43 -43.65 12.63
N ALA A 81 -17.28 -44.04 13.18
CA ALA A 81 -16.10 -43.17 13.26
C ALA A 81 -15.64 -42.71 11.87
N ARG A 82 -15.67 -43.61 10.88
CA ARG A 82 -15.34 -43.29 9.48
C ARG A 82 -16.30 -42.28 8.86
N VAL A 83 -17.61 -42.48 9.06
CA VAL A 83 -18.64 -41.53 8.60
C VAL A 83 -18.42 -40.18 9.26
N ALA A 84 -18.21 -40.14 10.59
CA ALA A 84 -17.94 -38.90 11.30
C ALA A 84 -16.71 -38.15 10.74
N ARG A 85 -15.59 -38.84 10.49
CA ARG A 85 -14.40 -38.22 9.87
C ARG A 85 -14.69 -37.64 8.49
N ARG A 86 -15.50 -38.34 7.67
CA ARG A 86 -15.89 -37.86 6.34
C ARG A 86 -16.73 -36.59 6.44
N GLU A 87 -17.72 -36.56 7.33
CA GLU A 87 -18.55 -35.37 7.52
C GLU A 87 -17.70 -34.20 8.06
N LEU A 88 -16.78 -34.45 9.00
CA LEU A 88 -15.84 -33.43 9.48
C LEU A 88 -14.93 -32.87 8.38
N ALA A 89 -14.48 -33.71 7.43
CA ALA A 89 -13.71 -33.24 6.28
C ALA A 89 -14.54 -32.35 5.35
N GLN A 90 -15.85 -32.62 5.20
CA GLN A 90 -16.77 -31.77 4.44
C GLN A 90 -17.05 -30.42 5.15
N GLU A 91 -17.11 -30.42 6.48
CA GLU A 91 -17.18 -29.18 7.27
C GLU A 91 -15.91 -28.32 7.07
N CYS A 92 -14.73 -28.96 6.97
CA CYS A 92 -13.49 -28.25 6.64
C CYS A 92 -13.53 -27.62 5.24
N ASP A 93 -14.10 -28.32 4.24
CA ASP A 93 -14.31 -27.75 2.90
C ASP A 93 -15.23 -26.53 2.93
N SER A 94 -16.37 -26.66 3.61
CA SER A 94 -17.34 -25.58 3.76
C SER A 94 -16.71 -24.36 4.46
N MET A 95 -15.92 -24.59 5.51
CA MET A 95 -15.18 -23.54 6.20
C MET A 95 -14.14 -22.87 5.29
N ASN A 96 -13.40 -23.65 4.51
CA ASN A 96 -12.40 -23.11 3.58
C ASN A 96 -13.04 -22.23 2.50
N GLU A 97 -14.23 -22.56 2.01
CA GLU A 97 -14.99 -21.71 1.08
C GLU A 97 -15.37 -20.36 1.71
N VAL A 98 -15.91 -20.38 2.94
CA VAL A 98 -16.28 -19.16 3.67
C VAL A 98 -15.04 -18.29 3.92
N LEU A 99 -13.95 -18.87 4.42
CA LEU A 99 -12.71 -18.15 4.68
C LEU A 99 -12.09 -17.59 3.40
N SER A 100 -12.18 -18.30 2.28
CA SER A 100 -11.68 -17.80 0.99
C SER A 100 -12.46 -16.57 0.53
N PHE A 101 -13.79 -16.58 0.67
CA PHE A 101 -14.62 -15.41 0.38
C PHE A 101 -14.31 -14.23 1.32
N GLU A 102 -14.12 -14.50 2.61
CA GLU A 102 -13.71 -13.47 3.57
C GLU A 102 -12.34 -12.88 3.24
N LEU A 103 -11.38 -13.72 2.84
CA LEU A 103 -10.05 -13.28 2.41
C LEU A 103 -10.13 -12.37 1.19
N ASP A 104 -10.96 -12.67 0.20
CA ASP A 104 -11.14 -11.81 -0.97
C ASP A 104 -11.77 -10.46 -0.61
N ARG A 105 -12.74 -10.46 0.30
CA ARG A 105 -13.30 -9.21 0.86
C ARG A 105 -12.22 -8.41 1.59
N LEU A 106 -11.36 -9.06 2.37
CA LEU A 106 -10.26 -8.42 3.10
C LEU A 106 -9.21 -7.84 2.16
N LYS A 107 -8.84 -8.55 1.07
CA LYS A 107 -7.97 -8.01 0.00
C LYS A 107 -8.50 -6.68 -0.53
N GLY A 108 -9.79 -6.62 -0.86
CA GLY A 108 -10.42 -5.38 -1.33
C GLY A 108 -10.47 -4.27 -0.28
N ALA A 109 -10.51 -4.58 1.02
CA ALA A 109 -10.37 -3.59 2.10
C ALA A 109 -8.91 -3.11 2.27
N CYS A 110 -7.96 -4.03 2.16
CA CYS A 110 -6.53 -3.75 2.22
C CYS A 110 -6.09 -2.86 1.06
N ASP A 111 -6.52 -3.13 -0.17
CA ASP A 111 -6.23 -2.30 -1.35
C ASP A 111 -6.72 -0.86 -1.18
N ARG A 112 -7.93 -0.69 -0.63
CA ARG A 112 -8.51 0.63 -0.36
C ARG A 112 -7.69 1.39 0.69
N THR A 113 -7.32 0.73 1.78
CA THR A 113 -6.52 1.37 2.83
C THR A 113 -5.06 1.61 2.40
N ALA A 114 -4.48 0.74 1.58
CA ALA A 114 -3.17 0.94 0.97
C ALA A 114 -3.15 2.17 0.05
N ARG A 115 -4.20 2.35 -0.76
CA ARG A 115 -4.37 3.56 -1.58
C ARG A 115 -4.47 4.81 -0.72
N ALA A 116 -5.31 4.79 0.32
CA ALA A 116 -5.46 5.92 1.23
C ALA A 116 -4.14 6.27 1.94
N TYR A 117 -3.39 5.26 2.39
CA TYR A 117 -2.08 5.46 3.01
C TYR A 117 -1.07 6.08 2.05
N ARG A 118 -0.97 5.60 0.80
CA ARG A 118 -0.11 6.20 -0.23
C ARG A 118 -0.49 7.64 -0.55
N GLN A 119 -1.80 7.93 -0.63
CA GLN A 119 -2.29 9.29 -0.86
C GLN A 119 -1.94 10.23 0.31
N ALA A 120 -2.12 9.77 1.55
CA ALA A 120 -1.75 10.54 2.73
C ALA A 120 -0.24 10.80 2.77
N HIS A 121 0.58 9.81 2.42
CA HIS A 121 2.04 9.94 2.36
C HIS A 121 2.45 10.97 1.30
N HIS A 122 1.91 10.86 0.09
CA HIS A 122 2.13 11.85 -0.95
C HIS A 122 1.69 13.25 -0.51
N GLY A 123 0.53 13.36 0.14
CA GLY A 123 0.01 14.63 0.65
C GLY A 123 0.95 15.32 1.65
N VAL A 124 1.52 14.58 2.60
CA VAL A 124 2.52 15.12 3.54
C VAL A 124 3.75 15.63 2.80
N LEU A 125 4.30 14.82 1.89
CA LEU A 125 5.51 15.18 1.16
C LEU A 125 5.30 16.41 0.27
N SER A 126 4.17 16.47 -0.45
CA SER A 126 3.83 17.60 -1.30
C SER A 126 3.65 18.88 -0.47
N GLN A 127 2.92 18.82 0.65
CA GLN A 127 2.74 19.99 1.53
C GLN A 127 4.07 20.51 2.09
N TYR A 128 4.94 19.60 2.50
CA TYR A 128 6.27 19.98 2.97
C TYR A 128 7.09 20.63 1.85
N ALA A 129 7.19 19.99 0.69
CA ALA A 129 7.97 20.49 -0.44
C ALA A 129 7.46 21.84 -0.96
N GLU A 130 6.14 22.01 -1.07
CA GLU A 130 5.51 23.28 -1.47
C GLU A 130 5.81 24.40 -0.47
N HIS A 131 5.69 24.11 0.83
CA HIS A 131 5.98 25.08 1.88
C HIS A 131 7.46 25.49 1.88
N GLU A 132 8.39 24.52 1.86
CA GLU A 132 9.82 24.81 1.84
C GLU A 132 10.23 25.62 0.62
N LEU A 133 9.67 25.33 -0.55
CA LEU A 133 9.93 26.10 -1.76
C LEU A 133 9.39 27.54 -1.66
N ASP A 134 8.14 27.72 -1.23
CA ASP A 134 7.55 29.06 -1.07
C ASP A 134 8.31 29.89 -0.03
N ALA A 135 8.67 29.29 1.10
CA ALA A 135 9.48 29.93 2.14
C ALA A 135 10.85 30.36 1.59
N ALA A 136 11.57 29.46 0.90
CA ALA A 136 12.87 29.78 0.30
C ALA A 136 12.78 30.92 -0.71
N LEU A 137 11.76 30.91 -1.58
CA LEU A 137 11.53 31.96 -2.57
C LEU A 137 11.26 33.33 -1.92
N ARG A 138 10.45 33.35 -0.86
CA ARG A 138 10.09 34.60 -0.16
C ARG A 138 11.25 35.17 0.64
N GLU A 139 11.97 34.32 1.35
CA GLU A 139 12.96 34.76 2.34
C GLU A 139 14.35 34.98 1.70
N SER A 140 14.72 34.17 0.70
CA SER A 140 16.09 34.14 0.20
C SER A 140 16.31 34.82 -1.17
N CYS A 141 15.26 35.02 -1.99
CA CYS A 141 15.43 35.56 -3.34
C CYS A 141 15.49 37.10 -3.43
N GLY A 142 15.46 37.83 -2.31
CA GLY A 142 15.41 39.30 -2.31
C GLY A 142 16.56 39.95 -3.09
N ALA A 143 17.79 39.44 -2.95
CA ALA A 143 18.95 39.95 -3.69
C ALA A 143 18.84 39.71 -5.20
N LEU A 144 18.38 38.53 -5.62
CA LEU A 144 18.16 38.17 -7.02
C LEU A 144 17.09 39.09 -7.64
N ILE A 145 15.95 39.26 -6.97
CA ILE A 145 14.85 40.13 -7.44
C ILE A 145 15.36 41.57 -7.62
N ARG A 146 16.18 42.08 -6.69
CA ARG A 146 16.78 43.42 -6.81
C ARG A 146 17.69 43.51 -8.03
N ALA A 147 18.55 42.52 -8.26
CA ALA A 147 19.45 42.48 -9.42
C ALA A 147 18.67 42.44 -10.74
N MET A 148 17.61 41.64 -10.81
CA MET A 148 16.72 41.58 -11.97
C MET A 148 16.06 42.92 -12.26
N LYS A 149 15.49 43.58 -11.23
CA LYS A 149 14.88 44.91 -11.37
C LYS A 149 15.86 45.95 -11.90
N LEU A 150 17.10 45.95 -11.41
CA LEU A 150 18.14 46.86 -11.88
C LEU A 150 18.49 46.59 -13.34
N ASN A 151 18.62 45.32 -13.74
CA ASN A 151 18.93 44.96 -15.13
C ASN A 151 17.78 45.35 -16.08
N ILE A 152 16.53 45.06 -15.71
CA ILE A 152 15.33 45.48 -16.45
C ILE A 152 15.30 47.00 -16.63
N LEU A 153 15.60 47.77 -15.58
CA LEU A 153 15.63 49.23 -15.65
C LEU A 153 16.67 49.74 -16.67
N VAL A 154 17.83 49.10 -16.75
CA VAL A 154 18.87 49.43 -17.75
C VAL A 154 18.40 49.08 -19.16
N LEU A 155 17.83 47.89 -19.35
CA LEU A 155 17.37 47.42 -20.66
C LEU A 155 16.13 48.17 -21.18
N ASN A 156 15.31 48.72 -20.29
CA ASN A 156 14.21 49.62 -20.64
C ASN A 156 14.68 50.99 -21.14
N ASN A 157 15.97 51.31 -21.02
CA ASN A 157 16.52 52.52 -21.62
C ASN A 157 16.44 52.41 -23.16
N PRO A 158 15.91 53.42 -23.88
CA PRO A 158 15.83 53.39 -25.35
C PRO A 158 17.17 53.17 -26.06
N LEU A 159 18.29 53.53 -25.42
CA LEU A 159 19.64 53.33 -25.94
C LEU A 159 20.13 51.87 -25.82
N ALA A 160 19.47 51.03 -25.03
CA ALA A 160 19.86 49.64 -24.80
C ALA A 160 19.37 48.69 -25.91
N ASN A 161 18.38 49.09 -26.72
CA ASN A 161 17.92 48.27 -27.84
C ASN A 161 18.90 48.39 -29.02
N THR A 162 19.67 47.32 -29.27
CA THR A 162 20.62 47.24 -30.40
C THR A 162 20.10 46.41 -31.59
N THR A 163 18.98 45.69 -31.45
CA THR A 163 18.43 44.81 -32.48
C THR A 163 17.38 45.48 -33.36
N GLY A 164 16.92 46.69 -33.01
CA GLY A 164 15.89 47.42 -33.75
C GLY A 164 14.49 46.85 -33.49
N ASN A 165 13.50 47.19 -34.34
CA ASN A 165 12.12 46.73 -34.14
C ASN A 165 11.92 45.22 -34.45
N GLN A 166 12.74 44.67 -35.35
CA GLN A 166 12.70 43.25 -35.70
C GLN A 166 13.65 42.48 -34.77
N GLY A 167 13.09 41.71 -33.83
CA GLY A 167 13.89 40.97 -32.83
C GLY A 167 14.03 41.68 -31.48
N TYR A 168 13.24 42.73 -31.24
CA TYR A 168 13.08 43.27 -29.89
C TYR A 168 12.39 42.23 -28.99
N ILE A 169 12.98 41.99 -27.83
CA ILE A 169 12.40 41.18 -26.76
C ILE A 169 12.22 42.14 -25.58
N GLU A 170 11.05 42.09 -24.95
CA GLU A 170 10.78 42.91 -23.77
C GLU A 170 11.85 42.62 -22.68
N PRO A 171 12.43 43.66 -22.05
CA PRO A 171 13.43 43.52 -21.00
C PRO A 171 13.09 42.52 -19.90
N GLU A 172 11.83 42.50 -19.46
CA GLU A 172 11.32 41.54 -18.47
C GLU A 172 11.46 40.10 -18.98
N GLN A 173 11.08 39.85 -20.23
CA GLN A 173 11.18 38.53 -20.85
C GLN A 173 12.64 38.10 -21.00
N ALA A 174 13.52 38.99 -21.46
CA ALA A 174 14.94 38.71 -21.62
C ALA A 174 15.60 38.33 -20.29
N VAL A 175 15.34 39.09 -19.22
CA VAL A 175 15.90 38.82 -17.88
C VAL A 175 15.31 37.55 -17.29
N MET A 176 14.01 37.29 -17.44
CA MET A 176 13.38 36.05 -16.96
C MET A 176 13.95 34.81 -17.67
N GLN A 177 14.20 34.87 -18.97
CA GLN A 177 14.82 33.76 -19.71
C GLN A 177 16.25 33.50 -19.24
N GLN A 178 17.04 34.55 -18.98
CA GLN A 178 18.39 34.41 -18.43
C GLN A 178 18.38 33.72 -17.06
N VAL A 179 17.50 34.15 -16.16
CA VAL A 179 17.35 33.55 -14.82
C VAL A 179 16.88 32.10 -14.91
N LYS A 180 15.88 31.82 -15.76
CA LYS A 180 15.38 30.47 -16.00
C LYS A 180 16.49 29.53 -16.49
N ALA A 181 17.26 29.95 -17.51
CA ALA A 181 18.33 29.12 -18.07
C ALA A 181 19.39 28.79 -17.01
N TRP A 182 19.76 29.76 -16.19
CA TRP A 182 20.70 29.55 -15.08
C TRP A 182 20.15 28.59 -14.02
N LEU A 183 18.90 28.77 -13.59
CA LEU A 183 18.25 27.89 -12.60
C LEU A 183 18.09 26.47 -13.13
N GLU A 184 17.68 26.30 -14.39
CA GLU A 184 17.56 24.97 -15.00
C GLU A 184 18.90 24.23 -15.05
N GLN A 185 20.00 24.94 -15.32
CA GLN A 185 21.34 24.36 -15.26
C GLN A 185 21.74 24.00 -13.84
N ALA A 186 21.45 24.86 -12.86
CA ALA A 186 21.77 24.64 -11.46
C ALA A 186 20.97 23.50 -10.82
N VAL A 187 19.73 23.27 -11.23
CA VAL A 187 18.85 22.20 -10.71
C VAL A 187 19.16 20.83 -11.33
N LYS A 188 19.65 20.80 -12.57
CA LYS A 188 20.01 19.54 -13.26
C LYS A 188 21.41 19.04 -12.92
N GLY A 189 22.29 19.93 -12.47
CA GLY A 189 23.68 19.61 -12.07
C GLY A 189 23.75 18.97 -10.70
#